data_AF-A0A167ZQ59-F1
#
_entry.id   AF-A0A167ZQ59-F1
#
_cell.length_a   1.000
_cell.length_b   1.000
_cell.length_c   1.000
_cell.angle_alpha   90.00
_cell.angle_beta   90.00
_cell.angle_gamma   90.00
#
_symmetry.space_group_name_H-M   'P 1'
#
loop_
_entity.id
_entity.type
_entity.pdbx_description
1 polymer ?
#
loop_
_entity_poly.entity_id
_entity_poly.type
_entity_poly.pdbx_seq_one_letter_code
_entity_poly.pdbx_strand_id
1 'polypeptide(L)'
;MLLKICRKPQRANEYLLSYFGSKDMGISHTLFRRFFWADNVLWKEDISKHRVSVVLAGRDIVIDTKVIRAYLTGSEDAAIETSVWEDEGWRSDGLDVQWFPNLDHGQIFDDKTARSRLLQIVCRFCEPRF
;
A
#
# COMPACT_ATOMS: atom_id res chain seq x y z
N MET A 1 16.34 5.39 30.67
CA MET A 1 16.60 4.63 29.42
C MET A 1 15.29 4.01 28.98
N LEU A 2 14.57 4.62 28.03
CA LEU A 2 13.33 4.05 27.49
C LEU A 2 13.71 2.84 26.63
N LEU A 3 13.39 1.64 27.09
CA LEU A 3 13.44 0.43 26.25
C LEU A 3 12.45 0.65 25.10
N LYS A 4 12.98 0.99 23.93
CA LYS A 4 12.17 1.05 22.72
C LYS A 4 11.74 -0.39 22.41
N ILE A 5 10.48 -0.71 22.66
CA ILE A 5 9.91 -2.03 22.34
C ILE A 5 9.83 -2.11 20.81
N CYS A 6 10.89 -2.63 20.19
CA CYS A 6 10.89 -2.98 18.78
C CYS A 6 10.55 -4.46 18.65
N ARG A 7 9.49 -4.77 17.89
CA ARG A 7 9.15 -6.16 17.54
C ARG A 7 10.35 -6.79 16.82
N LYS A 8 10.75 -7.99 17.26
CA LYS A 8 11.80 -8.75 16.56
C LYS A 8 11.23 -9.31 15.24
N PRO A 9 11.95 -9.17 14.12
CA PRO A 9 11.53 -9.76 12.85
C PRO A 9 11.50 -11.29 12.97
N GLN A 10 10.51 -11.93 12.37
CA GLN A 10 10.32 -13.38 12.39
C GLN A 10 10.26 -14.00 10.99
N ARG A 11 9.76 -13.24 10.01
CA ARG A 11 9.59 -13.71 8.62
C ARG A 11 10.65 -13.09 7.71
N ALA A 12 10.92 -13.74 6.57
CA ALA A 12 11.99 -13.33 5.65
C ALA A 12 11.88 -11.86 5.20
N ASN A 13 10.67 -11.42 4.85
CA ASN A 13 10.35 -10.02 4.50
C ASN A 13 10.56 -9.05 5.68
N GLU A 14 10.22 -9.45 6.91
CA GLU A 14 10.46 -8.64 8.11
C GLU A 14 11.97 -8.47 8.36
N TYR A 15 12.77 -9.53 8.15
CA TYR A 15 14.23 -9.44 8.23
C TYR A 15 14.82 -8.55 7.14
N LEU A 16 14.33 -8.69 5.90
CA LEU A 16 14.74 -7.85 4.77
C LEU A 16 14.52 -6.37 5.09
N LEU A 17 13.30 -5.99 5.48
CA LEU A 17 12.94 -4.61 5.79
C LEU A 17 13.69 -4.10 7.03
N SER A 18 13.83 -4.93 8.07
CA SER A 18 14.57 -4.56 9.29
C SER A 18 16.04 -4.29 8.98
N TYR A 19 16.69 -5.15 8.19
CA TYR A 19 18.09 -5.01 7.82
C TYR A 19 18.30 -3.78 6.94
N PHE A 20 17.65 -3.70 5.77
CA PHE A 20 17.89 -2.59 4.86
C PHE A 20 17.37 -1.25 5.40
N GLY A 21 16.23 -1.23 6.08
CA GLY A 21 15.69 -0.03 6.72
C GLY A 21 16.57 0.52 7.85
N SER A 22 17.35 -0.33 8.53
CA SER A 22 18.19 0.08 9.67
C SER A 22 19.67 0.19 9.36
N LYS A 23 20.17 -0.52 8.34
CA LYS A 23 21.62 -0.64 8.05
C LYS A 23 22.07 0.21 6.87
N ASP A 24 21.19 0.53 5.94
CA ASP A 24 21.51 1.52 4.93
C ASP A 24 21.51 2.93 5.57
N MET A 25 22.63 3.63 5.47
CA MET A 25 22.82 4.94 6.12
C MET A 25 21.84 5.98 5.59
N GLY A 26 21.55 5.97 4.28
CA GLY A 26 20.63 6.91 3.65
C GLY A 26 19.18 6.65 4.05
N ILE A 27 18.76 5.38 4.03
CA ILE A 27 17.41 4.98 4.43
C ILE A 27 17.20 5.25 5.93
N SER A 28 18.14 4.82 6.78
CA SER A 28 18.05 5.00 8.24
C SER A 28 17.96 6.47 8.64
N HIS A 29 18.83 7.32 8.08
CA HIS A 29 18.80 8.76 8.35
C HIS A 29 17.46 9.37 7.93
N THR A 30 16.98 9.02 6.74
CA THR A 30 15.73 9.55 6.19
C THR A 30 14.54 9.15 7.05
N LEU A 31 14.36 7.85 7.32
CA LEU A 31 13.24 7.36 8.11
C LEU A 31 13.23 7.87 9.55
N PHE A 32 14.40 8.08 10.17
CA PHE A 32 14.47 8.48 11.58
C PHE A 32 14.45 9.99 11.82
N ARG A 33 14.86 10.80 10.83
CA ARG A 33 15.05 12.25 11.01
C ARG A 33 14.28 13.12 10.04
N ARG A 34 13.85 12.59 8.90
CA ARG A 34 13.28 13.38 7.79
C ARG A 34 11.90 12.91 7.36
N PHE A 35 11.51 11.69 7.69
CA PHE A 35 10.21 11.13 7.36
C PHE A 35 9.22 11.34 8.51
N PHE A 36 8.29 12.26 8.32
CA PHE A 36 7.17 12.48 9.23
C PHE A 36 5.90 11.94 8.58
N TRP A 37 5.26 10.95 9.21
CA TRP A 37 4.04 10.33 8.68
C TRP A 37 2.94 11.36 8.39
N ALA A 38 2.78 12.36 9.26
CA ALA A 38 1.78 13.42 9.09
C ALA A 38 1.96 14.23 7.79
N ASP A 39 3.19 14.35 7.29
CA ASP A 39 3.51 15.10 6.06
C ASP A 39 3.42 14.23 4.79
N ASN A 40 3.25 12.91 4.94
CA ASN A 40 3.31 11.92 3.84
C ASN A 40 1.99 11.14 3.69
N VAL A 41 0.89 11.65 4.25
CA VAL A 41 -0.44 11.05 4.16
C VAL A 41 -1.37 11.99 3.41
N LEU A 42 -2.21 11.41 2.55
CA LEU A 42 -3.34 12.08 1.92
C LEU A 42 -4.64 11.56 2.54
N TRP A 43 -5.58 12.46 2.77
CA TRP A 43 -6.94 12.12 3.18
C TRP A 43 -7.81 11.85 1.95
N LYS A 44 -8.96 11.20 2.15
CA LYS A 44 -9.91 10.90 1.05
C LYS A 44 -10.38 12.17 0.34
N GLU A 45 -10.51 13.26 1.08
CA GLU A 45 -10.93 14.57 0.58
C GLU A 45 -9.87 15.18 -0.35
N ASP A 46 -8.58 14.97 -0.07
CA ASP A 46 -7.47 15.49 -0.87
C ASP A 46 -7.43 14.88 -2.27
N ILE A 47 -7.87 13.62 -2.39
CA ILE A 47 -7.86 12.87 -3.65
C ILE A 47 -9.21 12.89 -4.39
N SER A 48 -10.29 13.35 -3.76
CA SER A 48 -11.67 13.29 -4.28
C SER A 48 -11.89 13.97 -5.65
N LYS A 49 -11.10 14.98 -5.99
CA LYS A 49 -11.23 15.73 -7.27
C LYS A 49 -10.25 15.28 -8.35
N HIS A 50 -9.52 14.20 -8.08
CA HIS A 50 -8.46 13.71 -8.94
C HIS A 50 -8.80 12.29 -9.39
N ARG A 51 -8.39 11.95 -10.61
CA ARG A 51 -8.37 10.54 -11.01
C ARG A 51 -7.23 9.88 -10.23
N VAL A 52 -7.54 8.93 -9.37
CA VAL A 52 -6.55 8.26 -8.51
C VAL A 52 -6.76 6.77 -8.54
N SER A 53 -5.66 6.02 -8.72
CA SER A 53 -5.63 4.60 -8.42
C SER A 53 -4.84 4.35 -7.16
N VAL A 54 -5.44 3.63 -6.20
CA VAL A 54 -4.77 3.19 -4.97
C VAL A 54 -4.53 1.69 -5.07
N VAL A 55 -3.29 1.26 -4.90
CA VAL A 55 -2.90 -0.16 -4.96
C VAL A 55 -2.54 -0.63 -3.56
N LEU A 56 -3.19 -1.70 -3.10
CA LEU A 56 -3.07 -2.21 -1.74
C LEU A 56 -2.62 -3.67 -1.73
N ALA A 57 -1.59 -3.95 -0.94
CA ALA A 57 -1.07 -5.30 -0.69
C ALA A 57 -1.73 -5.87 0.58
N GLY A 58 -2.41 -7.01 0.47
CA GLY A 58 -3.28 -7.52 1.54
C GLY A 58 -2.55 -8.09 2.76
N ARG A 59 -1.24 -8.35 2.65
CA ARG A 59 -0.37 -8.84 3.74
C ARG A 59 0.75 -7.85 4.07
N ASP A 60 0.55 -6.57 3.75
CA ASP A 60 1.51 -5.49 3.99
C ASP A 60 1.96 -5.45 5.47
N ILE A 61 3.28 -5.50 5.68
CA ILE A 61 3.90 -5.49 7.02
C ILE A 61 4.09 -4.08 7.60
N VAL A 62 3.89 -3.02 6.80
CA VAL A 62 4.09 -1.62 7.18
C VAL A 62 2.77 -0.99 7.63
N ILE A 63 1.66 -1.26 6.94
CA ILE A 63 0.35 -0.64 7.17
C ILE A 63 -0.79 -1.66 7.14
N ASP A 64 -1.89 -1.37 7.84
CA ASP A 64 -3.11 -2.18 7.74
C ASP A 64 -3.93 -1.78 6.51
N THR A 65 -3.69 -2.49 5.41
CA THR A 65 -4.36 -2.21 4.13
C THR A 65 -5.84 -2.60 4.11
N LYS A 66 -6.30 -3.46 5.03
CA LYS A 66 -7.74 -3.81 5.11
C LYS A 66 -8.54 -2.63 5.67
N VAL A 67 -8.02 -2.00 6.71
CA VAL A 67 -8.61 -0.78 7.28
C VAL A 67 -8.60 0.35 6.26
N ILE A 68 -7.49 0.53 5.53
CA ILE A 68 -7.39 1.55 4.46
C ILE A 68 -8.40 1.27 3.35
N ARG A 69 -8.54 0.00 2.91
CA ARG A 69 -9.52 -0.39 1.90
C ARG A 69 -10.94 -0.02 2.36
N ALA A 70 -11.33 -0.41 3.58
CA ALA A 70 -12.65 -0.11 4.13
C ALA A 70 -12.91 1.41 4.20
N TYR A 71 -11.93 2.19 4.66
CA TYR A 71 -12.00 3.66 4.69
C TYR A 71 -12.21 4.26 3.29
N LEU A 72 -11.45 3.80 2.29
CA LEU A 72 -11.55 4.31 0.93
C LEU A 72 -12.88 3.95 0.27
N THR A 73 -13.35 2.71 0.44
CA THR A 73 -14.58 2.22 -0.21
C THR A 73 -15.86 2.59 0.55
N GLY A 74 -15.76 3.04 1.80
CA GLY A 74 -16.93 3.32 2.64
C GLY A 74 -17.68 2.06 3.09
N SER A 75 -17.01 0.90 3.08
CA SER A 75 -17.58 -0.34 3.59
C SER A 75 -17.46 -0.36 5.12
N GLU A 76 -18.58 -0.47 5.83
CA GLU A 76 -18.62 -0.54 7.30
C GLU A 76 -18.01 -1.83 7.85
N ASP A 77 -17.83 -2.85 7.00
CA ASP A 77 -17.33 -4.17 7.39
C ASP A 77 -15.99 -4.49 6.70
N ALA A 78 -14.88 -4.25 7.41
CA ALA A 78 -13.54 -4.72 6.99
C ALA A 78 -13.42 -6.26 6.88
N ALA A 79 -14.44 -6.99 7.35
CA ALA A 79 -14.49 -8.45 7.45
C ALA A 79 -15.34 -9.12 6.36
N ILE A 80 -16.19 -8.39 5.62
CA ILE A 80 -17.12 -8.99 4.66
C ILE A 80 -16.63 -8.65 3.25
N GLU A 81 -16.49 -9.70 2.42
CA GLU A 81 -16.02 -9.66 1.02
C GLU A 81 -14.50 -9.70 0.80
N THR A 82 -13.82 -10.64 1.47
CA THR A 82 -12.53 -11.14 0.97
C THR A 82 -12.72 -12.07 -0.24
N SER A 83 -13.91 -12.66 -0.43
CA SER A 83 -14.20 -13.67 -1.47
C SER A 83 -14.89 -13.16 -2.74
N VAL A 84 -15.32 -11.89 -2.79
CA VAL A 84 -16.09 -11.35 -3.93
C VAL A 84 -15.21 -10.57 -4.93
N TRP A 85 -13.99 -10.18 -4.53
CA TRP A 85 -13.15 -9.23 -5.27
C TRP A 85 -11.78 -9.80 -5.66
N GLU A 86 -11.65 -11.13 -5.81
CA GLU A 86 -10.36 -11.73 -6.18
C GLU A 86 -9.91 -11.29 -7.58
N ASP A 87 -10.82 -10.83 -8.46
CA ASP A 87 -10.47 -10.40 -9.82
C ASP A 87 -10.70 -8.92 -10.13
N GLU A 88 -11.77 -8.29 -9.64
CA GLU A 88 -12.13 -6.92 -10.06
C GLU A 88 -11.87 -5.90 -8.95
N GLY A 89 -11.17 -4.80 -9.26
CA GLY A 89 -10.93 -3.71 -8.31
C GLY A 89 -12.21 -2.92 -7.99
N TRP A 90 -12.21 -2.13 -6.92
CA TRP A 90 -13.34 -1.25 -6.61
C TRP A 90 -13.18 0.10 -7.33
N ARG A 91 -14.25 0.62 -7.91
CA ARG A 91 -14.24 1.91 -8.63
C ARG A 91 -15.45 2.76 -8.28
N SER A 92 -15.21 4.01 -7.91
CA SER A 92 -16.26 5.03 -7.76
C SER A 92 -15.65 6.43 -7.87
N ASP A 93 -16.38 7.36 -8.50
CA ASP A 93 -16.08 8.80 -8.50
C ASP A 93 -14.58 9.16 -8.71
N GLY A 94 -13.97 8.61 -9.78
CA GLY A 94 -12.57 8.87 -10.12
C GLY A 94 -11.52 8.11 -9.28
N LEU A 95 -11.93 7.40 -8.23
CA LEU A 95 -11.09 6.54 -7.39
C LEU A 95 -11.18 5.06 -7.83
N ASP A 96 -10.03 4.43 -8.08
CA ASP A 96 -9.88 3.02 -8.46
C ASP A 96 -8.99 2.30 -7.42
N VAL A 97 -9.57 1.48 -6.56
CA VAL A 97 -8.85 0.74 -5.51
C VAL A 97 -8.57 -0.69 -5.97
N GLN A 98 -7.29 -1.02 -6.09
CA GLN A 98 -6.77 -2.29 -6.58
C GLN A 98 -6.23 -3.10 -5.39
N TRP A 99 -6.69 -4.34 -5.25
CA TRP A 99 -6.40 -5.18 -4.10
C TRP A 99 -5.62 -6.43 -4.49
N PHE A 100 -4.50 -6.69 -3.81
CA PHE A 100 -3.67 -7.87 -4.01
C PHE A 100 -3.58 -8.67 -2.72
N PRO A 101 -4.49 -9.65 -2.47
CA PRO A 101 -4.71 -10.25 -1.14
C PRO A 101 -3.49 -10.99 -0.57
N ASN A 102 -2.59 -11.47 -1.45
CA ASN A 102 -1.52 -12.38 -1.08
C ASN A 102 -0.13 -11.73 -1.11
N LEU A 103 -0.04 -10.44 -1.44
CA LEU A 103 1.23 -9.72 -1.52
C LEU A 103 1.50 -8.93 -0.24
N ASP A 104 2.78 -8.82 0.08
CA ASP A 104 3.35 -7.86 1.04
C ASP A 104 3.79 -6.56 0.33
N HIS A 105 4.19 -5.55 1.10
CA HIS A 105 4.47 -4.17 0.73
C HIS A 105 5.23 -3.99 -0.61
N GLY A 106 6.32 -4.73 -0.80
CA GLY A 106 7.15 -4.65 -2.00
C GLY A 106 6.96 -5.79 -3.01
N GLN A 107 6.16 -6.81 -2.68
CA GLN A 107 6.14 -8.07 -3.46
C GLN A 107 5.46 -7.96 -4.83
N ILE A 108 4.77 -6.85 -5.10
CA ILE A 108 4.20 -6.58 -6.42
C ILE A 108 5.24 -6.56 -7.54
N PHE A 109 6.50 -6.25 -7.20
CA PHE A 109 7.59 -6.24 -8.16
C PHE A 109 8.17 -7.62 -8.44
N ASP A 110 7.93 -8.59 -7.56
CA ASP A 110 8.43 -9.97 -7.70
C ASP A 110 7.47 -10.84 -8.54
N ASP A 111 6.16 -10.57 -8.45
CA ASP A 111 5.14 -11.31 -9.20
C ASP A 111 4.88 -10.72 -10.60
N LYS A 112 5.03 -11.53 -11.64
CA LYS A 112 4.86 -11.08 -13.04
C LYS A 112 3.44 -10.61 -13.34
N THR A 113 2.43 -11.29 -12.81
CA THR A 113 1.02 -10.98 -13.07
C THR A 113 0.63 -9.68 -12.38
N ALA A 114 1.00 -9.52 -11.11
CA ALA A 114 0.75 -8.32 -10.33
C ALA A 114 1.50 -7.12 -10.91
N ARG A 115 2.77 -7.28 -11.29
CA ARG A 115 3.54 -6.24 -11.99
C ARG A 115 2.90 -5.84 -13.32
N SER A 116 2.38 -6.82 -14.08
CA SER A 116 1.68 -6.53 -15.34
C SER A 116 0.39 -5.73 -15.12
N ARG A 117 -0.38 -6.05 -14.07
CA ARG A 117 -1.57 -5.29 -13.66
C ARG A 117 -1.21 -3.87 -13.21
N LEU A 118 -0.11 -3.70 -12.46
CA LEU A 118 0.41 -2.40 -12.08
C LEU A 118 0.79 -1.54 -13.30
N LEU A 119 1.47 -2.13 -14.28
CA LEU A 119 1.82 -1.45 -15.52
C LEU A 119 0.58 -1.02 -16.31
N GLN A 120 -0.44 -1.87 -16.41
CA GLN A 120 -1.71 -1.51 -17.06
C GLN A 120 -2.37 -0.31 -16.39
N ILE A 121 -2.37 -0.25 -15.05
CA ILE A 121 -2.88 0.91 -14.30
C ILE A 121 -2.11 2.16 -14.72
N VAL A 122 -0.78 2.15 -14.65
CA VAL A 122 0.07 3.30 -15.01
C VAL A 122 -0.15 3.73 -16.47
N CYS A 123 -0.20 2.79 -17.42
CA CYS A 123 -0.42 3.10 -18.83
C CYS A 123 -1.75 3.84 -19.05
N ARG A 124 -2.84 3.43 -18.39
CA ARG A 124 -4.13 4.15 -18.45
C ARG A 124 -4.04 5.61 -17.96
N PHE A 125 -3.07 5.92 -17.09
CA PHE A 125 -2.82 7.29 -16.66
C PHE A 125 -2.10 8.13 -17.70
N CYS A 126 -1.29 7.50 -18.55
CA CYS A 126 -0.52 8.15 -19.61
C CYS A 126 -1.32 8.32 -20.91
N GLU A 127 -2.41 7.58 -21.09
CA GLU A 127 -3.27 7.71 -22.27
C GLU A 127 -3.92 9.11 -22.34
N PRO A 128 -3.81 9.81 -23.49
CA PRO A 128 -4.46 11.11 -23.69
C PRO A 128 -5.97 10.99 -23.52
N ARG A 129 -6.57 11.97 -22.82
CA ARG A 129 -8.03 12.13 -22.82
C ARG A 129 -8.41 12.90 -24.08
N PHE A 130 -9.07 12.25 -25.04
CA PHE A 130 -9.77 12.91 -26.13
C PHE A 130 -11.22 13.18 -25.71
#